data_AF-A0A1Q3J042-F1
#
_entry.id   AF-A0A1Q3J042-F1
#
_cell.length_a   1.000
_cell.length_b   1.000
_cell.length_c   1.000
_cell.angle_alpha   90.00
_cell.angle_beta   90.00
_cell.angle_gamma   90.00
#
_symmetry.space_group_name_H-M   'P 1'
#
loop_
_entity.id
_entity.type
_entity.pdbx_description
1 polymer ?
#
loop_
_entity_poly.entity_id
_entity_poly.type
_entity_poly.pdbx_seq_one_letter_code
_entity_poly.pdbx_strand_id
1 'polypeptide(L)'
;MNRTDTLLRLKRFRVDEMKRRIAAIDAMRADLERKLADLDDNVAREKQRAGDSDIGRLAFPSFLRSIETRRENLRTTLREIEREHAAAQLDLTNAFQDLKSLEVATEQQAKRLAEMQARRQQQRLDEMALVRHLRKHTLRSA
;
A
#
# COMPACT_ATOMS: atom_id res chain seq x y z
N MET A 1 21.17 16.99 2.56
CA MET A 1 20.08 16.00 2.67
C MET A 1 20.64 14.79 3.41
N ASN A 2 20.06 14.40 4.54
CA ASN A 2 20.60 13.34 5.38
C ASN A 2 20.32 11.97 4.73
N ARG A 3 21.23 11.00 4.87
CA ARG A 3 21.09 9.63 4.32
C ARG A 3 19.78 8.97 4.74
N THR A 4 19.34 9.24 5.96
CA THR A 4 18.10 8.72 6.53
C THR A 4 16.85 9.28 5.84
N ASP A 5 16.84 10.56 5.46
CA ASP A 5 15.70 11.18 4.76
C ASP A 5 15.53 10.58 3.37
N THR A 6 16.65 10.31 2.68
CA THR A 6 16.64 9.63 1.38
C THR A 6 16.06 8.22 1.49
N LEU A 7 16.45 7.46 2.52
CA LEU A 7 15.90 6.13 2.78
C LEU A 7 14.41 6.16 3.12
N LEU A 8 13.97 7.14 3.91
CA LEU A 8 12.56 7.32 4.26
C LEU A 8 11.72 7.57 3.00
N ARG A 9 12.18 8.47 2.12
CA ARG A 9 11.52 8.74 0.84
C ARG A 9 11.47 7.50 -0.05
N LEU A 10 12.55 6.71 -0.11
CA LEU A 10 12.58 5.47 -0.87
C LEU A 10 11.54 4.45 -0.36
N LYS A 11 11.44 4.28 0.97
CA LYS A 11 10.46 3.36 1.58
C LYS A 11 9.02 3.83 1.35
N ARG A 12 8.74 5.14 1.41
CA ARG A 12 7.43 5.71 1.05
C ARG A 12 7.07 5.43 -0.41
N PHE A 13 8.02 5.67 -1.31
CA PHE A 13 7.83 5.38 -2.74
C PHE A 13 7.50 3.90 -2.98
N ARG A 14 8.18 2.98 -2.28
CA ARG A 14 7.88 1.55 -2.36
C ARG A 14 6.46 1.22 -1.89
N VAL A 15 5.98 1.82 -0.80
CA VAL A 15 4.58 1.66 -0.35
C VAL A 15 3.60 2.14 -1.42
N ASP A 16 3.84 3.32 -1.99
CA ASP A 16 2.97 3.88 -3.03
C ASP A 16 2.98 3.05 -4.32
N GLU A 17 4.13 2.48 -4.69
CA GLU A 17 4.25 1.53 -5.79
C GLU A 17 3.43 0.26 -5.55
N MET A 18 3.50 -0.32 -4.36
CA MET A 18 2.70 -1.51 -4.02
C MET A 18 1.20 -1.21 -4.05
N LYS A 19 0.76 -0.03 -3.58
CA LYS A 19 -0.64 0.40 -3.70
C LYS A 19 -1.09 0.51 -5.15
N ARG A 20 -0.26 1.09 -6.03
CA ARG A 20 -0.56 1.17 -7.47
C ARG A 20 -0.66 -0.22 -8.11
N ARG A 21 0.21 -1.15 -7.72
CA ARG A 21 0.15 -2.54 -8.17
C ARG A 21 -1.18 -3.21 -7.77
N ILE A 22 -1.60 -3.07 -6.51
CA ILE A 22 -2.90 -3.59 -6.05
C ILE A 22 -4.05 -2.98 -6.86
N ALA A 23 -4.05 -1.66 -7.05
CA ALA A 23 -5.09 -0.99 -7.84
C ALA A 23 -5.16 -1.51 -9.29
N ALA A 24 -4.02 -1.83 -9.90
CA ALA A 24 -3.99 -2.44 -11.23
C ALA A 24 -4.57 -3.87 -11.23
N ILE A 25 -4.26 -4.67 -10.20
CA ILE A 25 -4.81 -6.02 -10.02
C ILE A 25 -6.33 -5.95 -9.84
N ASP A 26 -6.83 -5.02 -9.03
CA ASP A 26 -8.27 -4.80 -8.82
C ASP A 26 -8.98 -4.38 -10.11
N ALA A 27 -8.35 -3.53 -10.93
CA ALA A 27 -8.89 -3.16 -12.23
C ALA A 27 -8.97 -4.36 -13.18
N MET A 28 -7.95 -5.23 -13.19
CA MET A 28 -7.97 -6.46 -13.99
C MET A 28 -9.06 -7.44 -13.51
N ARG A 29 -9.22 -7.59 -12.19
CA ARG A 29 -10.29 -8.38 -11.57
C ARG A 29 -11.66 -7.90 -12.02
N ALA A 30 -11.94 -6.60 -11.87
CA ALA A 30 -13.21 -6.00 -12.26
C ALA A 30 -13.50 -6.18 -13.75
N ASP A 31 -12.47 -6.12 -14.61
CA ASP A 31 -12.63 -6.38 -16.04
C ASP A 31 -13.05 -7.83 -16.35
N LEU A 32 -12.45 -8.82 -15.66
CA LEU A 32 -12.85 -10.22 -15.81
C LEU A 32 -14.26 -10.50 -15.30
N GLU A 33 -14.66 -9.89 -14.18
CA GLU A 33 -16.01 -10.00 -13.62
C GLU A 33 -17.06 -9.41 -14.59
N ARG A 34 -16.77 -8.27 -15.21
CA ARG A 34 -17.62 -7.70 -16.28
C ARG A 34 -17.72 -8.65 -17.48
N LYS A 35 -16.61 -9.20 -17.95
CA LYS A 35 -16.61 -10.17 -19.07
C LYS A 35 -17.43 -11.43 -18.75
N LEU A 36 -17.42 -11.90 -17.50
CA LEU A 36 -18.27 -13.01 -17.06
C LEU A 36 -19.75 -12.64 -17.15
N ALA A 37 -20.13 -11.46 -16.64
CA ALA A 37 -21.52 -10.97 -16.75
C ALA A 37 -21.96 -10.81 -18.22
N ASP A 38 -21.09 -10.28 -19.09
CA ASP A 38 -21.38 -10.16 -20.52
C ASP A 38 -21.62 -11.53 -21.17
N LEU A 39 -20.91 -12.58 -20.75
CA LEU A 39 -21.15 -13.95 -21.22
C LEU A 39 -22.49 -14.52 -20.70
N ASP A 40 -22.92 -14.14 -19.50
CA ASP A 40 -24.26 -14.50 -18.98
C ASP A 40 -25.37 -13.86 -19.81
N ASP A 41 -25.24 -12.57 -20.10
CA ASP A 41 -26.18 -11.83 -20.94
C ASP A 41 -26.22 -12.35 -22.38
N ASN A 42 -25.05 -12.69 -22.95
CA ASN A 42 -24.97 -13.30 -24.27
C ASN A 42 -25.72 -14.63 -24.35
N VAL A 43 -25.59 -15.48 -23.33
CA VAL A 43 -26.33 -16.75 -23.27
C VAL A 43 -27.82 -16.53 -23.16
N ALA A 44 -28.27 -15.56 -22.35
CA ALA A 44 -29.69 -15.24 -22.23
C ALA A 44 -30.29 -14.79 -23.57
N ARG A 45 -29.60 -13.89 -24.28
CA ARG A 45 -30.03 -13.42 -25.62
C ARG A 45 -30.04 -14.54 -26.64
N GLU A 46 -29.00 -15.38 -26.65
CA GLU A 46 -28.91 -16.47 -27.63
C GLU A 46 -29.95 -17.55 -27.36
N LYS A 47 -30.27 -17.84 -26.09
CA LYS A 47 -31.33 -18.77 -25.72
C LYS A 47 -32.68 -18.34 -26.28
N GLN A 48 -33.00 -17.05 -26.19
CA GLN A 48 -34.24 -16.50 -26.71
C GLN A 48 -34.29 -16.67 -28.24
N ARG A 49 -33.24 -16.25 -28.95
CA ARG A 49 -33.16 -16.35 -30.43
C ARG A 49 -33.18 -17.79 -30.94
N ALA A 50 -32.48 -18.68 -30.25
CA ALA A 50 -32.46 -20.10 -30.60
C ALA A 50 -33.85 -20.74 -30.49
N GLY A 51 -34.72 -20.22 -29.62
CA GLY A 51 -36.10 -20.68 -29.49
C GLY A 51 -36.96 -20.44 -30.73
N ASP A 52 -36.60 -19.45 -31.56
CA ASP A 52 -37.39 -18.98 -32.70
C ASP A 52 -37.29 -19.90 -33.94
N SER A 53 -36.33 -20.84 -33.99
CA SER A 53 -36.17 -21.77 -35.12
C SER A 53 -35.65 -23.13 -34.70
N ASP A 54 -36.03 -24.20 -35.41
CA ASP A 54 -35.53 -25.56 -35.14
C ASP A 54 -34.01 -25.68 -35.33
N ILE A 55 -33.47 -24.98 -36.33
CA ILE A 55 -32.02 -24.90 -36.57
C ILE A 55 -31.33 -24.23 -35.37
N GLY A 56 -31.89 -23.14 -34.85
CA GLY A 56 -31.39 -22.46 -33.65
C GLY A 56 -31.38 -23.38 -32.43
N ARG A 57 -32.46 -24.12 -32.18
CA ARG A 57 -32.54 -25.11 -31.08
C ARG A 57 -31.48 -26.20 -31.20
N LEU A 58 -31.21 -26.68 -32.41
CA LEU A 58 -30.18 -27.69 -32.67
C LEU A 58 -28.76 -27.14 -32.47
N ALA A 59 -28.50 -25.87 -32.82
CA ALA A 59 -27.19 -25.24 -32.68
C ALA A 59 -26.88 -24.77 -31.24
N PHE A 60 -27.91 -24.42 -30.46
CA PHE A 60 -27.73 -23.82 -29.14
C PHE A 60 -26.87 -24.63 -28.15
N PRO A 61 -26.95 -25.98 -28.07
CA PRO A 61 -26.10 -26.75 -27.16
C PRO A 61 -24.60 -26.65 -27.47
N SER A 62 -24.19 -26.50 -28.74
CA SER A 62 -22.77 -26.32 -29.09
C SER A 62 -22.29 -24.92 -28.72
N PHE A 63 -23.13 -23.90 -28.96
CA PHE A 63 -22.90 -22.53 -28.51
C PHE A 63 -22.72 -22.47 -26.98
N LEU A 64 -23.64 -23.05 -26.21
CA LEU A 64 -23.56 -23.10 -24.74
C LEU A 64 -22.24 -23.69 -24.26
N ARG A 65 -21.85 -24.85 -24.81
CA ARG A 65 -20.57 -25.50 -24.46
C ARG A 65 -19.38 -24.57 -24.68
N SER A 66 -19.37 -23.83 -25.79
CA SER A 66 -18.32 -22.86 -26.08
C SER A 66 -18.26 -21.72 -25.06
N ILE A 67 -19.41 -21.25 -24.57
CA ILE A 67 -19.48 -20.21 -23.54
C ILE A 67 -19.05 -20.76 -22.18
N GLU A 68 -19.46 -21.98 -21.81
CA GLU A 68 -19.04 -22.64 -20.58
C GLU A 68 -17.52 -22.80 -20.51
N THR A 69 -16.88 -23.23 -21.61
CA THR A 69 -15.41 -23.28 -21.70
C THR A 69 -14.78 -21.90 -21.46
N ARG A 70 -15.32 -20.84 -22.07
CA ARG A 70 -14.82 -19.47 -21.86
C ARG A 70 -15.00 -19.01 -20.42
N ARG A 71 -16.15 -19.30 -19.79
CA ARG A 71 -16.41 -18.97 -18.38
C ARG A 71 -15.45 -19.67 -17.44
N GLU A 72 -15.18 -20.96 -17.67
CA GLU A 72 -14.23 -21.71 -16.84
C GLU A 72 -12.81 -21.15 -16.94
N ASN A 73 -12.39 -20.76 -18.15
CA ASN A 73 -11.11 -20.09 -18.34
C ASN A 73 -11.06 -18.76 -17.57
N LEU A 74 -12.08 -17.90 -17.70
CA LEU A 74 -12.15 -16.62 -16.98
C LEU A 74 -12.16 -16.81 -15.46
N ARG A 75 -12.88 -17.81 -14.94
CA ARG A 75 -12.91 -18.15 -13.51
C ARG A 75 -11.57 -18.66 -13.02
N THR A 76 -10.85 -19.42 -13.85
CA THR A 76 -9.49 -19.86 -13.53
C THR A 76 -8.53 -18.68 -13.44
N THR A 77 -8.54 -17.79 -14.43
CA THR A 77 -7.76 -16.55 -14.39
C THR A 77 -8.15 -15.65 -13.21
N LEU A 78 -9.43 -15.57 -12.86
CA LEU A 78 -9.88 -14.80 -11.69
C LEU A 78 -9.29 -15.35 -10.39
N ARG A 79 -9.28 -16.68 -10.21
CA ARG A 79 -8.65 -17.34 -9.05
C ARG A 79 -7.14 -17.07 -8.98
N GLU A 80 -6.47 -16.99 -10.12
CA GLU A 80 -5.05 -16.64 -10.19
C GLU A 80 -4.83 -15.18 -9.78
N ILE A 81 -5.63 -14.26 -10.30
CA ILE A 81 -5.62 -12.84 -9.91
C ILE A 81 -5.90 -12.65 -8.42
N GLU A 82 -6.82 -13.41 -7.83
CA GLU A 82 -7.09 -13.35 -6.39
C GLU A 82 -5.89 -13.79 -5.55
N ARG A 83 -5.13 -14.80 -6.00
CA ARG A 83 -3.87 -15.21 -5.35
C ARG A 83 -2.80 -14.13 -5.48
N GLU A 84 -2.64 -13.54 -6.67
CA GLU A 84 -1.72 -12.43 -6.89
C GLU A 84 -2.07 -11.21 -6.04
N HIS A 85 -3.36 -10.90 -5.91
CA HIS A 85 -3.86 -9.83 -5.07
C HIS A 85 -3.50 -10.06 -3.59
N ALA A 86 -3.75 -11.28 -3.08
CA ALA A 86 -3.40 -11.63 -1.71
C ALA A 86 -1.88 -11.50 -1.45
N ALA A 87 -1.05 -11.94 -2.40
CA ALA A 87 0.40 -11.77 -2.32
C ALA A 87 0.81 -10.28 -2.33
N ALA A 88 0.21 -9.47 -3.20
CA ALA A 88 0.46 -8.02 -3.26
C ALA A 88 0.04 -7.28 -1.98
N GLN A 89 -1.04 -7.71 -1.31
CA GLN A 89 -1.46 -7.19 -0.01
C GLN A 89 -0.44 -7.51 1.09
N LEU A 90 0.15 -8.72 1.07
CA LEU A 90 1.22 -9.08 1.99
C LEU A 90 2.47 -8.23 1.75
N ASP A 91 2.85 -8.04 0.49
CA ASP A 91 3.98 -7.17 0.10
C ASP A 91 3.76 -5.72 0.57
N LEU A 92 2.55 -5.19 0.42
CA LEU A 92 2.19 -3.86 0.90
C LEU A 92 2.30 -3.78 2.43
N THR A 93 1.81 -4.79 3.14
CA THR A 93 1.88 -4.86 4.61
C THR A 93 3.33 -4.84 5.08
N ASN A 94 4.19 -5.64 4.45
CA ASN A 94 5.62 -5.69 4.75
C ASN A 94 6.30 -4.34 4.46
N ALA A 95 5.99 -3.70 3.32
CA ALA A 95 6.53 -2.39 2.99
C ALA A 95 6.12 -1.29 3.99
N PHE A 96 4.89 -1.36 4.50
CA PHE A 96 4.42 -0.45 5.55
C PHE A 96 5.13 -0.68 6.89
N GLN A 97 5.34 -1.94 7.28
CA GLN A 97 6.08 -2.26 8.51
C GLN A 97 7.52 -1.77 8.43
N ASP A 98 8.19 -1.96 7.30
CA ASP A 98 9.53 -1.41 7.03
C ASP A 98 9.57 0.11 7.16
N LEU A 99 8.63 0.80 6.52
CA LEU A 99 8.53 2.25 6.58
C LEU A 99 8.32 2.73 8.02
N LYS A 100 7.38 2.12 8.73
CA LYS A 100 7.03 2.53 10.09
C LYS A 100 8.18 2.30 11.07
N SER A 101 8.88 1.17 10.92
CA SER A 101 10.06 0.86 11.74
C SER A 101 11.14 1.93 11.56
N LEU A 102 11.39 2.36 10.32
CA LEU A 102 12.34 3.44 10.06
C LEU A 102 11.86 4.77 10.64
N GLU A 103 10.59 5.14 10.45
CA GLU A 103 10.01 6.38 11.00
C GLU A 103 10.20 6.45 12.51
N VAL A 104 9.84 5.39 13.24
CA VAL A 104 10.01 5.33 14.70
C VAL A 104 11.48 5.46 15.08
N ALA A 105 12.39 4.75 14.38
CA ALA A 105 13.82 4.87 14.66
C ALA A 105 14.34 6.30 14.46
N THR A 106 13.89 6.98 13.39
CA THR A 106 14.27 8.38 13.11
C THR A 106 13.76 9.35 14.19
N GLU A 107 12.51 9.19 14.62
CA GLU A 107 11.89 10.03 15.64
C GLU A 107 12.60 9.87 16.99
N GLN A 108 12.89 8.62 17.38
CA GLN A 108 13.63 8.34 18.61
C GLN A 108 15.05 8.92 18.58
N GLN A 109 15.72 8.88 17.42
CA GLN A 109 17.03 9.49 17.28
C GLN A 109 16.97 11.02 17.36
N ALA A 110 16.00 11.65 16.71
CA ALA A 110 15.78 13.09 16.80
C ALA A 110 15.50 13.52 18.25
N LYS A 111 14.67 12.77 18.98
CA LYS A 111 14.37 13.01 20.39
C LYS A 111 15.62 12.93 21.27
N ARG A 112 16.45 11.88 21.12
CA ARG A 112 17.71 11.75 21.84
C ARG A 112 18.67 12.91 21.58
N LEU A 113 18.77 13.35 20.32
CA LEU A 113 19.63 14.48 19.96
C LEU A 113 19.13 15.79 20.58
N ALA A 114 17.81 16.03 20.56
CA ALA A 114 17.20 17.21 21.18
C ALA A 114 17.41 17.22 22.70
N GLU A 115 17.21 16.09 23.38
CA GLU A 115 17.47 15.95 24.82
C GLU A 115 18.92 16.23 25.18
N MET A 116 19.88 15.72 24.39
CA MET A 116 21.30 15.98 24.60
C MET A 116 21.66 17.45 24.38
N GLN A 117 21.07 18.10 23.37
CA GLN A 117 21.26 19.54 23.13
C GLN A 117 20.67 20.38 24.27
N ALA A 118 19.46 20.05 24.73
CA ALA A 118 18.82 20.72 25.87
C ALA A 118 19.66 20.58 27.15
N ARG A 119 20.17 19.37 27.45
CA ARG A 119 21.07 19.14 28.60
C ARG A 119 22.34 19.98 28.50
N ARG A 120 22.99 20.03 27.33
CA ARG A 120 24.19 20.87 27.10
C ARG A 120 23.89 22.35 27.23
N GLN A 121 22.70 22.80 26.80
CA GLN A 121 22.29 24.18 26.94
C GLN A 121 22.01 24.54 28.40
N GLN A 122 21.37 23.65 29.15
CA GLN A 122 21.13 23.82 30.58
C GLN A 122 22.46 23.93 31.35
N GLN A 123 23.40 23.02 31.13
CA GLN A 123 24.73 23.05 31.76
C GLN A 123 25.45 24.38 31.54
N ARG A 124 25.41 24.91 30.31
CA ARG A 124 26.00 26.24 30.00
C ARG A 124 25.31 27.38 30.74
N LEU A 125 23.98 27.34 30.87
CA LEU A 125 23.23 28.36 31.60
C LEU A 125 23.55 28.31 33.11
N ASP A 126 23.66 27.11 33.67
CA ASP A 126 24.01 26.89 35.07
C ASP A 126 25.44 27.40 35.38
N GLU A 127 26.41 27.11 34.51
CA GLU A 127 27.77 27.65 34.61
C GLU A 127 27.78 29.19 34.57
N MET A 128 27.06 29.80 33.64
CA MET A 128 26.96 31.27 33.55
C MET A 128 26.30 31.89 34.79
N ALA A 129 25.28 31.23 35.35
CA ALA A 129 24.62 31.66 36.57
C ALA A 129 25.58 31.60 37.76
N LEU A 130 26.36 30.52 37.89
CA LEU A 130 27.37 30.35 38.93
C LEU A 130 28.46 31.43 38.84
N VAL A 131 29.02 31.68 37.66
CA VAL A 131 30.04 32.73 37.45
C VAL A 131 29.50 34.11 37.81
N ARG A 132 28.26 34.43 37.42
CA ARG A 132 27.62 35.70 37.79
C ARG A 132 27.41 35.82 39.31
N HIS A 133 27.01 34.73 39.95
CA HIS A 133 26.82 34.69 41.40
C HIS A 133 28.14 34.94 42.15
N LEU A 134 29.20 34.22 41.78
CA LEU A 134 30.53 34.38 42.35
C LEU A 134 31.05 35.81 42.19
N ARG A 135 30.93 36.39 40.99
CA ARG A 135 31.34 37.78 40.72
C ARG A 135 30.58 38.82 41.56
N LYS A 136 29.28 38.63 41.79
CA LYS A 136 28.50 39.51 42.67
C LYS A 136 28.94 39.38 44.12
N HIS A 137 29.27 38.18 44.57
CA HIS A 137 29.71 37.95 45.94
C HIS A 137 31.07 38.61 46.20
N THR A 138 32.05 38.43 45.30
CA THR A 138 33.38 39.04 45.46
C THR A 138 33.33 40.56 45.48
N LEU A 139 32.43 41.19 44.73
CA LEU A 139 32.22 42.65 44.72
C LEU A 139 31.53 43.19 45.99
N ARG A 140 30.89 42.35 46.79
CA ARG A 140 30.25 42.75 48.06
C ARG A 140 31.17 42.58 49.27
N SER A 141 32.21 41.77 49.13
CA SER A 141 33.19 41.46 50.18
C SER A 141 34.46 42.33 50.12
N ALA A 142 34.54 43.23 49.14
CA ALA A 142 35.62 44.21 48.96
C ALA A 142 35.09 45.61 49.29
#